data_AF-A0A3D4FK76-F1
#
_entry.id   AF-A0A3D4FK76-F1
#
_cell.length_a   1.000
_cell.length_b   1.000
_cell.length_c   1.000
_cell.angle_alpha   90.00
_cell.angle_beta   90.00
_cell.angle_gamma   90.00
#
_symmetry.space_group_name_H-M   'P 1'
#
loop_
_entity.id
_entity.type
_entity.pdbx_description
1 polymer ?
#
loop_
_entity_poly.entity_id
_entity_poly.type
_entity_poly.pdbx_seq_one_letter_code
_entity_poly.pdbx_strand_id
1 'polypeptide(L)' 'MFEKGPYISFANCGLPYYIGEVIKDRNKLIVTKEELMKDRFNIDVRSNSEVIEVDSENKIVKVKNGDKVYEE' A
#
# COMPACT_ATOMS: atom_id res chain seq x y z
N MET A 1 6.37 -5.40 2.79
CA MET A 1 5.01 -5.32 2.23
C MET A 1 5.06 -4.35 1.07
N PHE A 2 4.59 -4.76 -0.11
CA PHE A 2 4.55 -3.91 -1.29
C PHE A 2 3.11 -3.52 -1.59
N GLU A 3 2.89 -2.25 -1.93
CA GLU A 3 1.60 -1.72 -2.37
C GLU A 3 1.81 -0.89 -3.64
N LYS A 4 1.03 -1.17 -4.68
CA LYS A 4 1.12 -0.47 -5.97
C LYS A 4 0.67 0.98 -5.85
N GLY A 5 -0.34 1.26 -5.04
CA GLY A 5 -0.89 2.58 -4.84
C GLY A 5 -0.11 3.43 -3.83
N PRO A 6 -0.51 4.71 -3.67
CA PRO A 6 0.11 5.63 -2.71
C PRO A 6 -0.46 5.53 -1.29
N TYR A 7 -1.53 4.75 -1.07
CA TYR A 7 -2.19 4.62 0.22
C TYR A 7 -2.20 3.17 0.67
N ILE A 8 -1.63 2.92 1.84
CA ILE A 8 -1.78 1.64 2.53
C ILE A 8 -3.02 1.66 3.41
N SER A 9 -3.71 0.51 3.51
CA SER A 9 -4.81 0.30 4.46
C SER A 9 -5.90 1.39 4.39
N PHE A 10 -6.60 1.44 3.27
CA PHE A 10 -7.72 2.36 3.04
C PHE A 10 -9.08 1.65 3.20
N ALA A 11 -10.05 2.36 3.77
CA ALA A 11 -11.39 1.84 4.03
C ALA A 11 -12.24 1.79 2.74
N ASN A 12 -12.02 0.76 1.92
CA ASN A 12 -12.79 0.48 0.70
C ASN A 12 -14.31 0.57 0.93
N CYS A 13 -14.81 -0.08 1.98
CA CYS A 13 -16.23 -0.09 2.33
C CYS A 13 -16.78 1.29 2.74
N GLY A 14 -15.90 2.22 3.13
CA GLY A 14 -16.26 3.59 3.52
C GLY A 14 -16.44 4.55 2.34
N LEU A 15 -15.95 4.19 1.14
CA LEU A 15 -16.00 5.05 -0.04
C LEU A 15 -17.43 5.47 -0.44
N PRO A 16 -18.45 4.58 -0.44
CA PRO A 16 -19.82 4.96 -0.76
C PRO A 16 -20.38 6.03 0.20
N TYR A 17 -19.99 5.98 1.47
CA TYR A 17 -20.43 6.94 2.48
C TYR A 17 -19.72 8.29 2.36
N TYR A 18 -18.49 8.32 1.83
CA TYR A 18 -17.82 9.57 1.48
C TYR A 18 -18.46 10.23 0.25
N ILE A 19 -18.74 9.44 -0.78
CA ILE A 19 -19.44 9.92 -1.98
C ILE A 19 -20.85 10.42 -1.64
N GLY A 20 -21.56 9.72 -0.75
CA GLY A 20 -22.88 10.12 -0.25
C GLY A 20 -22.85 11.21 0.83
N GLU A 21 -21.71 11.88 1.05
CA GLU A 21 -21.51 12.99 1.99
C GLU A 21 -21.78 12.68 3.49
N VAL A 22 -21.97 11.41 3.85
CA VAL A 22 -22.09 10.94 5.24
C VAL A 22 -20.72 11.04 5.93
N ILE A 23 -19.66 10.63 5.25
CA ILE A 23 -18.27 10.87 5.66
C ILE A 23 -17.82 12.14 4.95
N LYS A 24 -17.63 13.23 5.69
CA LYS A 24 -17.27 14.54 5.10
C LYS A 24 -15.78 14.74 4.87
N ASP A 25 -14.94 14.03 5.62
CA ASP A 25 -13.49 14.16 5.56
C ASP A 25 -12.88 12.87 5.02
N ARG A 26 -12.23 12.96 3.86
CA ARG A 26 -11.54 11.85 3.21
C ARG A 26 -10.49 11.20 4.11
N ASN A 27 -9.84 11.97 4.99
CA ASN A 27 -8.80 11.46 5.87
C ASN A 27 -9.33 10.39 6.84
N LYS A 28 -10.65 10.36 7.10
CA LYS A 28 -11.30 9.31 7.90
C LYS A 28 -11.32 7.94 7.20
N LEU A 29 -11.03 7.88 5.90
CA LEU A 29 -10.90 6.63 5.15
C LEU A 29 -9.49 6.06 5.17
N ILE A 30 -8.49 6.85 5.58
CA ILE A 30 -7.10 6.39 5.69
C ILE A 30 -6.92 5.81 7.08
N VAL A 31 -6.79 4.48 7.18
CA VAL A 31 -6.84 3.78 8.47
C VAL A 31 -5.47 3.74 9.14
N THR A 32 -4.38 3.72 8.36
CA THR A 32 -3.02 3.61 8.92
C THR A 32 -1.97 4.26 8.01
N LYS A 33 -0.86 4.70 8.59
CA LYS A 33 0.33 5.22 7.89
C LYS A 33 1.47 4.20 7.92
N GLU A 34 2.40 4.29 6.97
CA GLU A 34 3.57 3.39 6.87
C GLU A 34 4.42 3.39 8.15
N GLU A 35 4.70 4.58 8.71
CA GLU A 35 5.45 4.75 9.96
C GLU A 35 4.85 3.96 11.12
N LEU A 36 3.52 3.99 11.27
CA LEU A 36 2.82 3.22 12.31
C LEU A 36 2.96 1.71 12.12
N MET A 37 3.01 1.23 10.87
CA MET A 37 3.24 -0.19 10.60
C MET A 37 4.66 -0.61 10.98
N LYS A 38 5.63 0.27 10.73
CA LYS A 38 7.03 0.04 11.12
C LYS A 38 7.19 0.05 12.64
N ASP A 39 6.68 1.06 13.32
CA ASP A 39 6.85 1.19 14.78
C ASP A 39 6.10 0.13 15.57
N ARG A 40 4.88 -0.21 15.15
CA ARG A 40 4.02 -1.13 15.91
C ARG A 40 4.28 -2.60 15.59
N PHE A 41 4.63 -2.90 14.34
CA PHE A 41 4.70 -4.28 13.86
C PHE A 41 6.04 -4.63 13.21
N ASN A 42 6.99 -3.70 13.13
CA ASN A 42 8.26 -3.85 12.42
C ASN A 42 8.09 -4.28 10.95
N ILE A 43 7.01 -3.86 10.31
CA ILE A 43 6.75 -4.15 8.90
C ILE A 43 7.35 -3.03 8.05
N ASP A 44 8.28 -3.39 7.15
CA ASP A 44 8.72 -2.49 6.07
C ASP A 44 7.62 -2.39 5.02
N VAL A 45 7.07 -1.20 4.83
CA VAL A 45 5.99 -0.93 3.87
C VAL A 45 6.54 -0.03 2.78
N ARG A 46 6.37 -0.46 1.53
CA ARG A 46 6.80 0.26 0.35
C ARG A 46 5.60 0.53 -0.55
N SER A 47 5.00 1.71 -0.44
CA SER A 47 3.96 2.20 -1.37
C SER A 47 4.55 2.54 -2.75
N ASN A 48 3.68 2.75 -3.74
CA ASN A 48 4.05 2.98 -5.15
C ASN A 48 5.02 1.92 -5.71
N SER A 49 4.93 0.70 -5.20
CA SER A 49 5.81 -0.43 -5.52
C SER A 49 4.96 -1.61 -5.99
N GLU A 50 4.98 -1.86 -7.29
CA GLU A 50 4.25 -2.95 -7.93
C GLU A 50 5.16 -4.17 -8.11
N VAL A 51 4.80 -5.30 -7.53
CA VAL A 51 5.47 -6.58 -7.85
C VAL A 51 5.01 -7.00 -9.24
N ILE A 52 5.95 -7.10 -10.18
CA ILE A 52 5.68 -7.39 -11.59
C ILE A 52 6.07 -8.82 -12.00
N GLU A 53 6.91 -9.50 -11.20
CA GLU A 53 7.33 -10.88 -11.43
C GLU A 53 7.66 -11.56 -10.10
N VAL A 54 7.43 -12.87 -10.02
CA VAL A 54 7.78 -13.72 -8.88
C VAL A 54 8.57 -14.91 -9.40
N ASP A 55 9.82 -15.03 -8.97
CA ASP A 55 10.67 -16.19 -9.20
C ASP A 55 10.67 -17.07 -7.93
N SER A 56 9.89 -18.14 -7.96
CA SER A 56 9.76 -19.06 -6.82
C SER A 56 10.98 -19.97 -6.63
N GLU A 57 11.75 -20.23 -7.68
CA GLU A 57 12.93 -21.11 -7.61
C GLU A 57 14.08 -20.39 -6.89
N ASN A 58 14.35 -19.15 -7.31
CA ASN A 58 15.39 -18.31 -6.71
C ASN A 58 14.88 -17.52 -5.50
N LYS A 59 13.58 -17.53 -5.24
CA LYS A 59 12.89 -16.80 -4.15
C LYS A 59 13.10 -15.29 -4.23
N ILE A 60 12.94 -14.75 -5.43
CA ILE A 60 13.13 -13.33 -5.75
C ILE A 60 11.83 -12.76 -6.28
N VAL A 61 11.56 -11.49 -6.00
CA VAL A 61 10.50 -10.72 -6.65
C VAL A 61 11.07 -9.53 -7.40
N LYS A 62 10.56 -9.25 -8.61
CA LYS A 62 10.86 -8.00 -9.32
C LYS A 62 9.82 -6.96 -8.98
N VAL A 63 10.28 -5.80 -8.55
CA VAL A 63 9.45 -4.70 -8.08
C VAL A 63 9.69 -3.47 -8.94
N LYS A 64 8.61 -2.88 -9.44
CA LYS A 64 8.61 -1.62 -10.18
C LYS A 64 8.20 -0.48 -9.26
N ASN A 65 9.02 0.56 -9.18
CA ASN A 65 8.71 1.82 -8.50
C ASN A 65 9.04 3.00 -9.44
N GLY A 66 7.99 3.60 -10.01
CA GLY A 66 8.13 4.57 -11.10
C GLY A 66 8.79 3.92 -12.33
N ASP A 67 9.88 4.53 -12.80
CA ASP A 67 10.69 4.02 -13.92
C ASP A 67 11.77 3.01 -13.48
N LYS A 68 11.92 2.78 -12.17
CA LYS A 68 12.93 1.86 -11.63
C LYS A 68 12.35 0.46 -11.46
N VAL A 69 13.15 -0.54 -11.82
CA VAL A 69 12.88 -1.95 -11.53
C VAL A 69 14.05 -2.49 -10.72
N TYR A 70 13.76 -3.19 -9.63
CA TYR A 70 14.75 -3.83 -8.77
C TYR A 70 14.27 -5.20 -8.30
N GLU A 71 15.20 -6.00 -7.80
CA GLU A 71 14.96 -7.33 -7.24
C GLU A 71 15.00 -7.26 -5.71
N GLU A 72 14.11 -8.00 -5.05
CA GLU A 72 14.07 -8.19 -3.59
C GLU A 72 13.96 -9.69 -3.24
#